data_AF-A0A9W9G658-F1
#
_entry.id   AF-A0A9W9G658-F1
#
_cell.length_a   1.000
_cell.length_b   1.000
_cell.length_c   1.000
_cell.angle_alpha   90.00
_cell.angle_beta   90.00
_cell.angle_gamma   90.00
#
_symmetry.space_group_name_H-M   'P 1'
#
loop_
_entity.id
_entity.type
_entity.pdbx_description
1 polymer ?
#
loop_
_entity_poly.entity_id
_entity_poly.type
_entity_poly.pdbx_seq_one_letter_code
_entity_poly.pdbx_strand_id
1 'polypeptide(L)'
;MQFTGISAIAIALLSSTGLAAPAYEAWPPAATIQISNDQSGAHANVAVPADGVTRSVQELWGNTPVNFEGKVFGSSAQLVAFEQTTVCTFSEEPNLHTSLTAGRTWIQLGKPVADLCWATVVCQSYA
;
A
#
# COMPACT_ATOMS: atom_id res chain seq x y z
N MET A 1 -45.92 7.39 70.77
CA MET A 1 -44.77 8.28 70.50
C MET A 1 -44.34 8.03 69.06
N GLN A 2 -44.47 9.04 68.20
CA GLN A 2 -44.00 9.04 66.81
C GLN A 2 -42.52 9.40 66.78
N PHE A 3 -41.72 8.71 65.96
CA PHE A 3 -40.49 9.28 65.41
C PHE A 3 -40.35 8.86 63.94
N THR A 4 -40.59 9.84 63.08
CA THR A 4 -40.36 9.86 61.63
C THR A 4 -38.85 9.87 61.35
N GLY A 5 -38.37 8.98 60.50
CA GLY A 5 -37.01 9.01 59.96
C GLY A 5 -37.05 8.89 58.44
N ILE A 6 -36.86 10.01 57.74
CA ILE A 6 -36.91 10.07 56.27
C ILE A 6 -35.46 9.90 55.78
N SER A 7 -35.13 8.74 55.22
CA SER A 7 -33.84 8.52 54.57
C SER A 7 -33.88 9.10 53.16
N ALA A 8 -33.07 10.13 52.91
CA ALA A 8 -32.90 10.72 51.58
C ALA A 8 -32.07 9.78 50.69
N ILE A 9 -32.66 9.31 49.58
CA ILE A 9 -31.96 8.57 48.52
C ILE A 9 -31.45 9.61 47.51
N ALA A 10 -30.13 9.82 47.47
CA ALA A 10 -29.48 10.66 46.47
C ALA A 10 -29.22 9.83 45.20
N ILE A 11 -29.86 10.20 44.09
CA ILE A 11 -29.64 9.60 42.76
C ILE A 11 -28.54 10.42 42.07
N ALA A 12 -27.33 9.88 41.95
CA ALA A 12 -26.27 10.46 41.15
C ALA A 12 -26.46 10.03 39.68
N LEU A 13 -26.91 10.96 38.83
CA LEU A 13 -26.94 10.77 37.38
C LEU A 13 -25.55 11.07 36.81
N LEU A 14 -24.77 10.04 36.47
CA LEU A 14 -23.55 10.20 35.69
C LEU A 14 -23.94 10.26 34.20
N SER A 15 -24.06 11.49 33.68
CA SER A 15 -24.19 11.76 32.26
C SER A 15 -22.85 11.49 31.57
N SER A 16 -22.67 10.32 30.96
CA SER A 16 -21.52 10.03 30.11
C SER A 16 -21.67 10.77 28.78
N THR A 17 -20.96 11.89 28.61
CA THR A 17 -20.78 12.51 27.31
C THR A 17 -19.76 11.69 26.51
N GLY A 18 -20.26 10.89 25.57
CA GLY A 18 -19.40 10.22 24.58
C GLY A 18 -18.83 11.26 23.63
N LEU A 19 -17.53 11.54 23.73
CA LEU A 19 -16.82 12.26 22.69
C LEU A 19 -16.60 11.28 21.54
N ALA A 20 -17.40 11.40 20.47
CA ALA A 20 -17.07 10.77 19.20
C ALA A 20 -15.78 11.41 18.69
N ALA A 21 -14.66 10.68 18.78
CA ALA A 21 -13.43 11.09 18.12
C ALA A 21 -13.70 11.18 16.61
N PRO A 22 -13.15 12.19 15.90
CA PRO A 22 -13.26 12.23 14.46
C PRO A 22 -12.71 10.93 13.89
N ALA A 23 -13.45 10.30 12.98
CA ALA A 23 -12.94 9.18 12.20
C ALA A 23 -11.70 9.71 11.46
N TYR A 24 -10.51 9.29 11.89
CA TYR A 24 -9.33 9.46 11.05
C TYR A 24 -9.64 8.70 9.76
N GLU A 25 -9.58 9.36 8.61
CA GLU A 25 -9.60 8.62 7.35
C GLU A 25 -8.36 7.72 7.38
N ALA A 26 -8.56 6.42 7.54
CA ALA A 26 -7.47 5.46 7.55
C ALA A 26 -6.75 5.59 6.20
N TRP A 27 -5.46 5.88 6.23
CA TRP A 27 -4.64 5.90 5.02
C TRP A 27 -4.84 4.56 4.29
N PRO A 28 -5.07 4.54 2.97
CA PRO A 28 -5.16 3.28 2.24
C PRO A 28 -3.93 2.42 2.53
N PRO A 29 -4.12 1.09 2.72
CA PRO A 29 -3.00 0.18 2.93
C PRO A 29 -2.00 0.32 1.79
N ALA A 30 -0.70 0.17 2.08
CA ALA A 30 0.35 0.29 1.07
C ALA A 30 0.99 -1.08 0.79
N ALA A 31 1.29 -1.33 -0.48
CA ALA A 31 2.06 -2.48 -0.93
C ALA A 31 3.52 -2.07 -1.13
N THR A 32 4.45 -2.73 -0.44
CA THR A 32 5.88 -2.57 -0.74
C THR A 32 6.25 -3.51 -1.88
N ILE A 33 6.67 -2.93 -3.00
CA ILE A 33 7.14 -3.64 -4.17
C ILE A 33 8.65 -3.45 -4.32
N GLN A 34 9.38 -4.55 -4.50
CA GLN A 34 10.76 -4.54 -4.94
C GLN A 34 10.81 -4.61 -6.46
N ILE A 35 11.54 -3.71 -7.12
CA ILE A 35 12.05 -3.94 -8.48
C ILE A 35 13.50 -4.39 -8.37
N SER A 36 13.87 -5.43 -9.11
CA SER A 36 15.25 -5.96 -9.15
C SER A 36 15.77 -5.98 -10.58
N ASN A 37 17.07 -5.79 -10.74
CA ASN A 37 17.80 -5.91 -11.98
C ASN A 37 18.93 -6.93 -11.80
N ASP A 38 18.73 -8.15 -12.29
CA ASP A 38 19.68 -9.24 -12.10
C ASP A 38 20.97 -9.08 -12.93
N GLN A 39 21.01 -8.17 -13.91
CA GLN A 39 22.23 -7.88 -14.66
C GLN A 39 23.18 -6.96 -13.91
N SER A 40 22.65 -5.95 -13.22
CA SER A 40 23.46 -5.00 -12.45
C SER A 40 23.56 -5.36 -10.96
N GLY A 41 22.67 -6.23 -10.46
CA GLY A 41 22.50 -6.52 -9.04
C GLY A 41 21.72 -5.45 -8.27
N ALA A 42 21.26 -4.39 -8.94
CA ALA A 42 20.50 -3.32 -8.32
C ALA A 42 19.09 -3.78 -7.94
N HIS A 43 18.59 -3.31 -6.80
CA HIS A 43 17.21 -3.52 -6.37
C HIS A 43 16.73 -2.36 -5.50
N ALA A 44 15.42 -2.16 -5.45
CA ALA A 44 14.83 -1.08 -4.64
C ALA A 44 13.40 -1.41 -4.22
N ASN A 45 13.12 -1.20 -2.94
CA ASN A 45 11.79 -1.32 -2.33
C ASN A 45 11.10 0.04 -2.33
N VAL A 46 9.88 0.11 -2.85
CA VAL A 46 9.04 1.31 -2.80
C VAL A 46 7.65 0.93 -2.28
N ALA A 47 7.13 1.72 -1.34
CA ALA A 47 5.76 1.60 -0.86
C ALA A 47 4.81 2.31 -1.84
N VAL A 48 3.86 1.58 -2.40
CA VAL A 48 2.84 2.06 -3.32
C VAL A 48 1.49 1.98 -2.62
N PRO A 49 0.75 3.09 -2.45
CA PRO A 49 -0.60 3.04 -1.89
C PRO A 49 -1.51 2.13 -2.71
N ALA A 50 -2.26 1.27 -2.04
CA ALA A 50 -3.20 0.34 -2.66
C ALA A 50 -4.60 0.97 -2.84
N ASP A 51 -4.62 2.16 -3.43
CA ASP A 51 -5.79 3.04 -3.58
C ASP A 51 -6.40 3.04 -4.99
N GLY A 52 -5.90 2.19 -5.89
CA GLY A 52 -6.35 2.10 -7.28
C GLY A 52 -5.84 3.22 -8.18
N VAL A 53 -4.95 4.11 -7.70
CA VAL A 53 -4.41 5.21 -8.50
C VAL A 53 -3.20 4.74 -9.32
N THR A 54 -3.26 4.97 -10.63
CA THR A 54 -2.14 4.75 -11.56
C THR A 54 -1.00 5.71 -11.27
N ARG A 55 0.21 5.16 -11.13
CA ARG A 55 1.44 5.92 -10.87
C ARG A 55 2.53 5.54 -11.86
N SER A 56 3.40 6.48 -12.18
CA SER A 56 4.56 6.22 -13.02
C SER A 56 5.61 5.42 -12.26
N VAL A 57 6.14 4.37 -12.90
CA VAL A 57 7.30 3.64 -12.36
C VAL A 57 8.52 4.55 -12.28
N GLN A 58 8.70 5.45 -13.26
CA GLN A 58 9.78 6.42 -13.25
C GLN A 58 9.70 7.40 -12.08
N GLU A 59 8.49 7.85 -11.71
CA GLU A 59 8.32 8.76 -10.56
C GLU A 59 8.64 8.05 -9.23
N LEU A 60 8.26 6.79 -9.11
CA LEU A 60 8.41 6.01 -7.89
C LEU A 60 9.82 5.45 -7.70
N TRP A 61 10.46 4.94 -8.77
CA TRP A 61 11.77 4.29 -8.72
C TRP A 61 12.91 5.11 -9.35
N GLY A 62 12.62 6.26 -9.97
CA GLY A 62 13.62 7.04 -10.72
C GLY A 62 14.77 7.58 -9.89
N ASN A 63 14.65 7.64 -8.56
CA ASN A 63 15.71 8.07 -7.65
C ASN A 63 16.29 6.91 -6.81
N THR A 64 16.18 5.68 -7.30
CA THR A 64 16.62 4.47 -6.60
C THR A 64 17.76 3.77 -7.36
N PRO A 65 18.45 2.79 -6.76
CA PRO A 65 19.55 2.08 -7.44
C PRO A 65 19.18 1.37 -8.75
N VAL A 66 17.89 1.08 -9.00
CA VAL A 66 17.45 0.49 -10.28
C VAL A 66 17.35 1.54 -11.41
N ASN A 67 17.56 2.82 -11.10
CA ASN A 67 17.76 3.85 -12.12
C ASN A 67 19.18 3.77 -12.68
N PHE A 68 19.29 3.74 -14.00
CA PHE A 68 20.53 3.88 -14.73
C PHE A 68 20.34 4.93 -15.84
N GLU A 69 21.22 5.94 -15.86
CA GLU A 69 21.18 7.04 -16.85
C GLU A 69 19.80 7.72 -16.97
N GLY A 70 19.09 7.88 -15.86
CA GLY A 70 17.81 8.58 -15.82
C GLY A 70 16.61 7.70 -16.17
N LYS A 71 16.78 6.40 -16.37
CA LYS A 71 15.70 5.44 -16.65
C LYS A 71 15.68 4.30 -15.65
N VAL A 72 14.50 3.81 -15.31
CA VAL A 72 14.34 2.63 -14.46
C VAL A 72 14.45 1.36 -15.30
N PHE A 73 15.32 0.44 -14.89
CA PHE A 73 15.51 -0.86 -15.54
C PHE A 73 15.28 -2.00 -14.56
N GLY A 74 14.47 -3.00 -14.94
CA GLY A 74 14.15 -4.14 -14.07
C GLY A 74 14.03 -5.47 -14.83
N SER A 75 14.53 -6.55 -14.23
CA SER A 75 14.30 -7.92 -14.67
C SER A 75 13.03 -8.52 -14.04
N SER A 76 12.72 -8.16 -12.80
CA SER A 76 11.58 -8.69 -12.04
C SER A 76 11.02 -7.70 -11.03
N ALA A 77 9.80 -7.97 -10.58
CA ALA A 77 9.19 -7.31 -9.43
C ALA A 77 8.66 -8.33 -8.41
N GLN A 78 8.66 -7.94 -7.14
CA GLN A 78 8.21 -8.78 -6.02
C GLN A 78 7.41 -7.97 -5.00
N LEU A 79 6.34 -8.56 -4.45
CA LEU A 79 5.68 -8.05 -3.26
C LEU A 79 6.45 -8.45 -2.00
N VAL A 80 6.84 -7.46 -1.20
CA VAL A 80 7.66 -7.64 0.01
C VAL A 80 6.83 -7.45 1.28
N ALA A 81 5.90 -6.49 1.29
CA ALA A 81 4.96 -6.26 2.38
C ALA A 81 3.61 -5.83 1.81
N PHE A 82 2.54 -6.56 2.10
CA PHE A 82 1.24 -6.39 1.45
C PHE A 82 0.13 -7.07 2.25
N GLU A 83 -1.12 -6.68 1.99
CA GLU A 83 -2.29 -7.39 2.49
C GLU A 83 -2.68 -8.53 1.53
N GLN A 84 -3.32 -9.58 2.04
CA GLN A 84 -3.68 -10.76 1.23
C GLN A 84 -4.59 -10.45 0.03
N THR A 85 -5.31 -9.33 0.09
CA THR A 85 -6.24 -8.87 -0.95
C THR A 85 -5.63 -7.81 -1.87
N THR A 86 -4.34 -7.49 -1.70
CA THR A 86 -3.62 -6.54 -2.55
C THR A 86 -3.33 -7.14 -3.92
N VAL A 87 -3.65 -6.38 -4.96
CA VAL A 87 -3.27 -6.63 -6.36
C VAL A 87 -2.51 -5.41 -6.88
N CYS A 88 -1.32 -5.61 -7.44
CA CYS A 88 -0.53 -4.57 -8.08
C CYS A 88 -0.24 -4.94 -9.54
N THR A 89 -0.69 -4.12 -10.48
CA THR A 89 -0.56 -4.37 -11.92
C THR A 89 0.41 -3.39 -12.56
N PHE A 90 1.42 -3.91 -13.24
CA PHE A 90 2.33 -3.17 -14.09
C PHE A 90 1.81 -3.15 -15.52
N SER A 91 1.81 -1.98 -16.16
CA SER A 91 1.36 -1.82 -17.55
C SER A 91 2.26 -0.87 -18.35
N GLU A 92 2.62 -1.26 -19.57
CA GLU A 92 3.29 -0.45 -20.58
C GLU A 92 2.92 -1.02 -21.97
N GLU A 93 2.24 -0.24 -22.81
CA GLU A 93 1.84 -0.73 -24.12
C GLU A 93 3.02 -0.80 -25.10
N PRO A 94 3.06 -1.82 -26.00
CA PRO A 94 2.18 -2.99 -26.08
C PRO A 94 2.70 -4.21 -25.29
N ASN A 95 3.79 -4.07 -24.53
CA ASN A 95 4.66 -5.20 -24.17
C ASN A 95 4.54 -5.68 -22.71
N LEU A 96 3.89 -4.92 -21.83
CA LEU A 96 3.81 -5.22 -20.40
C LEU A 96 2.37 -5.09 -19.91
N HIS A 97 1.81 -6.20 -19.42
CA HIS A 97 0.59 -6.21 -18.62
C HIS A 97 0.60 -7.42 -17.69
N THR A 98 1.01 -7.21 -16.45
CA THR A 98 1.22 -8.31 -15.50
C THR A 98 0.97 -7.85 -14.07
N SER A 99 0.51 -8.77 -13.22
CA SER A 99 0.05 -8.45 -11.87
C SER A 99 0.73 -9.31 -10.81
N LEU A 100 1.12 -8.64 -9.74
CA LEU A 100 1.47 -9.19 -8.45
C LEU A 100 0.21 -9.36 -7.59
N THR A 101 0.07 -10.52 -6.97
CA THR A 101 -1.01 -10.82 -6.02
C THR A 101 -0.44 -11.61 -4.84
N ALA A 102 -1.23 -11.84 -3.79
CA ALA A 102 -0.81 -12.72 -2.70
C ALA A 102 -0.49 -14.16 -3.15
N GLY A 103 -1.17 -14.66 -4.19
CA GLY A 103 -0.89 -15.97 -4.79
C GLY A 103 0.25 -15.97 -5.82
N ARG A 104 0.66 -14.81 -6.31
CA ARG A 104 1.77 -14.62 -7.24
C ARG A 104 2.55 -13.37 -6.84
N THR A 105 3.41 -13.54 -5.85
CA THR A 105 4.17 -12.45 -5.23
C THR A 105 5.39 -12.04 -6.02
N TRP A 106 5.70 -12.71 -7.13
CA TRP A 106 6.82 -12.39 -8.01
C TRP A 106 6.38 -12.46 -9.47
N ILE A 107 6.89 -11.55 -10.28
CA ILE A 107 6.68 -11.52 -11.73
C ILE A 107 7.98 -11.20 -12.46
N GLN A 108 8.09 -11.73 -13.67
CA GLN A 108 9.12 -11.32 -14.60
C GLN A 108 8.67 -10.06 -15.35
N LEU A 109 9.56 -9.06 -15.44
CA LEU A 109 9.35 -7.83 -16.21
C LEU A 109 10.11 -7.86 -17.54
N GLY A 110 11.35 -8.38 -17.55
CA GLY A 110 12.21 -8.39 -18.72
C GLY A 110 13.01 -9.68 -18.91
N LYS A 111 13.51 -9.88 -20.13
CA LYS A 111 14.45 -10.95 -20.52
C LYS A 111 15.58 -10.35 -21.36
N PRO A 112 16.73 -10.00 -20.77
CA PRO A 112 17.09 -10.12 -19.35
C PRO A 112 16.56 -8.99 -18.46
N VAL A 113 16.35 -7.79 -19.01
CA VAL A 113 15.91 -6.56 -18.30
C VAL A 113 14.99 -5.77 -19.24
N ALA A 114 13.97 -5.12 -18.69
CA ALA A 114 13.08 -4.21 -19.41
C ALA A 114 13.40 -2.74 -19.02
N ASP A 115 13.29 -1.84 -20.00
CA ASP A 115 13.17 -0.39 -19.76
C ASP A 115 11.74 -0.16 -19.24
N LEU A 116 11.60 0.44 -18.05
CA LEU A 116 10.32 0.70 -17.40
C LEU A 116 10.00 2.20 -17.35
N CYS A 117 10.69 3.02 -18.15
CA CYS A 117 10.57 4.47 -18.13
C CYS A 117 9.13 4.96 -18.39
N TRP A 118 8.35 4.24 -19.20
CA TRP A 118 6.95 4.57 -19.50
C TRP A 118 5.96 3.60 -18.85
N ALA A 119 6.45 2.66 -18.05
CA ALA A 119 5.60 1.75 -17.31
C ALA A 119 4.86 2.47 -16.19
N THR A 120 3.66 1.97 -15.92
CA THR A 120 2.82 2.41 -14.81
C THR A 120 2.57 1.25 -13.86
N VAL A 121 2.28 1.58 -12.60
CA VAL A 121 1.81 0.62 -11.59
C VAL A 121 0.53 1.13 -10.96
N VAL A 122 -0.44 0.22 -10.78
CA VAL A 122 -1.67 0.45 -10.01
C VAL A 122 -1.72 -0.61 -8.92
N CYS A 123 -1.85 -0.21 -7.66
CA CYS A 123 -2.12 -1.12 -6.56
C CYS A 123 -3.52 -0.89 -6.02
N GLN A 124 -4.25 -1.95 -5.72
CA GLN A 124 -5.57 -1.91 -5.11
C GLN A 124 -5.69 -3.01 -4.06
N SER A 125 -6.23 -2.67 -2.88
CA SER A 125 -6.65 -3.65 -1.88
C SER A 125 -8.16 -3.82 -1.95
N TYR A 126 -8.64 -5.05 -1.93
CA TYR A 126 -10.07 -5.37 -1.88
C TYR A 126 -10.44 -5.76 -0.45
N ALA A 127 -11.44 -5.12 0.13
CA ALA A 127 -11.95 -5.43 1.47
C ALA A 127 -13.08 -6.44 1.42
#